data_AF-A0A7R8V6N4-F1
#
_entry.id   AF-A0A7R8V6N4-F1
#
_cell.length_a   1.000
_cell.length_b   1.000
_cell.length_c   1.000
_cell.angle_alpha   90.00
_cell.angle_beta   90.00
_cell.angle_gamma   90.00
#
_symmetry.space_group_name_H-M   'P 1'
#
loop_
_entity.id
_entity.type
_entity.pdbx_description
1 polymer ?
#
loop_
_entity_poly.entity_id
_entity_poly.type
_entity_poly.pdbx_seq_one_letter_code
_entity_poly.pdbx_strand_id
1 'polypeptide(L)'
;MRLIQINVDHCEALQDLLAQTTREKNIDVAELSEPYRDQTGQAALWTCGEQTVEEIMEYPEEGFIRAKAKGIHIYSCYAPPSATLVEYERLLPLLFWMQEDVGRS
;
A
#
# COMPACT_ATOMS: atom_id res chain seq x y z
N MET A 1 -15.67 0.31 3.82
CA MET A 1 -14.27 0.74 3.90
C MET A 1 -14.02 1.74 2.78
N ARG A 2 -13.42 2.90 3.07
CA ARG A 2 -13.01 3.91 2.08
C ARG A 2 -11.50 3.87 1.93
N LEU A 3 -11.05 3.66 0.72
CA LEU A 3 -9.63 3.57 0.39
C LEU A 3 -9.25 4.75 -0.51
N ILE A 4 -8.04 5.25 -0.34
CA ILE A 4 -7.39 6.13 -1.32
C ILE A 4 -6.08 5.48 -1.74
N GLN A 5 -5.83 5.45 -3.04
CA GLN A 5 -4.57 4.99 -3.62
C GLN A 5 -3.88 6.18 -4.27
N ILE A 6 -2.60 6.41 -3.93
CA ILE A 6 -1.86 7.57 -4.43
C ILE A 6 -0.35 7.29 -4.45
N ASN A 7 0.30 7.68 -5.54
CA ASN A 7 1.75 7.86 -5.55
C ASN A 7 2.07 9.25 -4.99
N VAL A 8 2.89 9.32 -3.94
CA VAL A 8 3.29 10.54 -3.24
C VAL A 8 4.56 11.15 -3.83
N ASP A 9 5.33 10.42 -4.65
CA ASP A 9 6.55 10.86 -5.34
C ASP A 9 7.55 11.54 -4.37
N HIS A 10 7.68 10.95 -3.17
CA HIS A 10 8.46 11.47 -2.05
C HIS A 10 8.15 12.94 -1.67
N CYS A 11 6.97 13.45 -2.03
CA CYS A 11 6.60 14.85 -1.82
C CYS A 11 5.95 15.06 -0.44
N GLU A 12 6.67 15.76 0.44
CA GLU A 12 6.21 16.12 1.79
C GLU A 12 4.86 16.86 1.77
N ALA A 13 4.74 17.89 0.93
CA ALA A 13 3.52 18.69 0.84
C ALA A 13 2.31 17.87 0.37
N LEU A 14 2.53 16.89 -0.51
CA LEU A 14 1.49 15.96 -0.95
C LEU A 14 1.08 15.02 0.18
N GLN A 15 2.04 14.50 0.95
CA GLN A 15 1.72 13.64 2.10
C GLN A 15 0.99 14.41 3.22
N ASP A 16 1.30 15.70 3.41
CA ASP A 16 0.58 16.57 4.34
C ASP A 16 -0.85 16.86 3.88
N LEU A 17 -1.04 17.19 2.59
CA LEU A 17 -2.37 17.36 2.01
C LEU A 17 -3.18 16.06 2.09
N LEU A 18 -2.53 14.92 1.87
CA LEU A 18 -3.15 13.61 2.02
C LEU A 18 -3.61 13.40 3.46
N ALA A 19 -2.83 13.79 4.46
CA ALA A 19 -3.20 13.69 5.87
C ALA A 19 -4.43 14.52 6.24
N GLN A 20 -4.63 15.67 5.59
CA GLN A 20 -5.86 16.44 5.73
C GLN A 20 -7.03 15.74 5.00
N THR A 21 -6.78 15.28 3.77
CA THR A 21 -7.78 14.61 2.92
C THR A 21 -8.33 13.35 3.56
N THR A 22 -7.48 12.53 4.20
CA THR A 22 -7.91 11.28 4.84
C THR A 22 -8.90 11.55 5.97
N ARG A 23 -8.69 12.60 6.75
CA ARG A 23 -9.61 13.05 7.81
C ARG A 23 -10.91 13.60 7.23
N GLU A 24 -10.83 14.54 6.30
CA GLU A 24 -12.02 15.21 5.73
C GLU A 24 -12.93 14.27 4.94
N LYS A 25 -12.34 13.27 4.29
CA LYS A 25 -13.08 12.30 3.47
C LYS A 25 -13.41 11.01 4.22
N ASN A 26 -13.06 10.89 5.50
CA ASN A 26 -13.24 9.69 6.31
C ASN A 26 -12.65 8.45 5.61
N ILE A 27 -11.42 8.56 5.14
CA ILE A 27 -10.66 7.44 4.58
C ILE A 27 -10.31 6.47 5.72
N ASP A 28 -10.46 5.17 5.48
CA ASP A 28 -10.09 4.11 6.42
C ASP A 28 -8.64 3.66 6.20
N VAL A 29 -8.20 3.57 4.93
CA VAL A 29 -6.86 3.12 4.55
C VAL A 29 -6.35 3.94 3.38
N ALA A 30 -5.11 4.40 3.44
CA ALA A 30 -4.39 4.99 2.32
C ALA A 30 -3.28 4.05 1.85
N GLU A 31 -3.30 3.74 0.56
CA GLU A 31 -2.28 2.99 -0.13
C GLU A 31 -1.33 3.97 -0.83
N LEU A 32 -0.06 3.94 -0.42
CA LEU A 32 0.94 4.93 -0.82
C LEU A 32 2.03 4.26 -1.64
N SER A 33 2.33 4.82 -2.81
CA SER A 33 3.61 4.58 -3.48
C SER A 33 4.56 5.74 -3.19
N GLU A 34 5.85 5.45 -3.09
CA GLU A 34 6.94 6.42 -2.84
C GLU A 34 6.63 7.40 -1.69
N PRO A 35 6.31 6.89 -0.48
CA PRO A 35 6.04 7.76 0.67
C PRO A 35 7.25 8.63 1.01
N TYR A 36 7.00 9.87 1.45
CA TYR A 36 8.06 10.78 1.91
C TYR A 36 8.57 10.39 3.31
N ARG A 37 7.66 10.02 4.22
CA ARG A 37 7.98 9.70 5.63
C ARG A 37 8.51 8.29 5.87
N ASP A 38 8.33 7.38 4.90
CA ASP A 38 8.89 6.04 4.94
C ASP A 38 9.92 5.90 3.81
N GLN A 39 11.14 6.32 4.11
CA GLN A 39 12.24 6.39 3.14
C GLN A 39 12.84 5.00 2.83
N THR A 40 12.38 3.96 3.52
CA THR A 40 12.86 2.59 3.36
C THR A 40 11.98 1.74 2.45
N GLY A 41 10.70 2.09 2.29
CA GLY A 41 9.74 1.36 1.46
C GLY A 41 9.31 2.13 0.22
N GLN A 42 9.19 1.45 -0.92
CA GLN A 42 8.60 2.02 -2.14
C GLN A 42 7.06 2.00 -2.12
N ALA A 43 6.47 1.27 -1.18
CA ALA A 43 5.03 1.12 -1.00
C ALA A 43 4.70 1.06 0.49
N ALA A 44 3.56 1.63 0.89
CA ALA A 44 3.11 1.65 2.28
C ALA A 44 1.57 1.57 2.38
N LEU A 45 1.09 1.03 3.50
CA LEU A 45 -0.32 1.09 3.88
C LEU A 45 -0.46 1.92 5.16
N TRP A 46 -1.25 2.98 5.08
CA TRP A 46 -1.55 3.85 6.20
C TRP A 46 -2.99 3.66 6.67
N THR A 47 -3.17 3.05 7.84
CA THR A 47 -4.48 3.02 8.49
C THR A 47 -4.84 4.40 9.04
N CYS A 48 -6.00 4.88 8.61
CA CYS A 48 -6.50 6.21 8.95
C CYS A 48 -7.60 6.08 10.03
N GLY A 49 -7.57 6.97 11.02
CA GLY A 49 -8.52 6.94 12.14
C GLY A 49 -8.25 5.82 13.14
N GLU A 50 -9.31 5.24 13.70
CA GLU A 50 -9.24 4.22 14.78
C GLU A 50 -9.15 2.78 14.25
N GLN A 51 -8.86 2.58 12.96
CA GLN A 51 -8.85 1.23 12.40
C GLN A 51 -7.62 0.45 12.85
N THR A 52 -7.87 -0.72 13.44
CA THR A 52 -6.84 -1.68 13.81
C THR A 52 -6.45 -2.50 12.59
N VAL A 53 -5.14 -2.61 12.35
CA VAL A 53 -4.62 -3.60 11.42
C VAL A 53 -4.72 -4.98 12.09
N GLU A 54 -5.39 -5.91 11.43
CA GLU A 54 -5.55 -7.29 11.89
C GLU A 54 -4.29 -8.12 11.62
N GLU A 55 -3.63 -7.83 10.49
CA GLU A 55 -2.44 -8.55 10.03
C GLU A 55 -1.58 -7.65 9.15
N ILE A 56 -0.26 -7.71 9.29
CA ILE A 56 0.70 -7.06 8.38
C ILE A 56 1.67 -8.12 7.89
N MET A 57 1.94 -8.11 6.59
CA MET A 57 3.01 -8.89 5.97
C MET A 57 3.80 -7.95 5.07
N GLU A 58 5.07 -7.73 5.44
CA GLU A 58 5.98 -6.84 4.72
C GLU A 58 6.93 -7.68 3.88
N TYR A 59 7.02 -7.37 2.59
CA TYR A 59 8.11 -7.84 1.72
C TYR A 59 8.90 -6.60 1.26
N PRO A 60 9.67 -5.97 2.15
CA PRO A 60 10.26 -4.64 1.93
C PRO A 60 11.24 -4.59 0.74
N GLU A 61 11.76 -5.72 0.27
CA GLU A 61 12.70 -5.79 -0.85
C GLU A 61 12.04 -5.69 -2.25
N GLU A 62 10.70 -5.69 -2.35
CA GLU A 62 10.00 -5.78 -3.65
C GLU A 62 8.96 -4.67 -3.90
N GLY A 63 8.98 -3.59 -3.11
CA GLY A 63 7.99 -2.51 -3.27
C GLY A 63 6.55 -2.98 -3.03
N PHE A 64 6.39 -3.94 -2.14
CA PHE A 64 5.12 -4.60 -1.85
C PHE A 64 4.84 -4.67 -0.35
N ILE A 65 3.59 -4.38 0.02
CA ILE A 65 3.11 -4.52 1.40
C ILE A 65 1.69 -5.09 1.39
N ARG A 66 1.39 -5.94 2.38
CA ARG A 66 0.04 -6.47 2.62
C ARG A 66 -0.41 -6.12 4.02
N ALA A 67 -1.65 -5.68 4.15
CA ALA A 67 -2.33 -5.61 5.44
C ALA A 67 -3.73 -6.21 5.37
N LYS A 68 -4.25 -6.66 6.50
CA LYS A 68 -5.65 -7.03 6.66
C LYS A 68 -6.34 -6.01 7.57
N ALA A 69 -7.45 -5.45 7.11
CA ALA A 69 -8.25 -4.51 7.89
C ALA A 69 -9.74 -4.76 7.61
N LYS A 70 -10.54 -4.88 8.68
CA LYS A 70 -11.98 -5.20 8.61
C LYS A 70 -12.26 -6.48 7.83
N GLY A 71 -11.40 -7.50 8.00
CA GLY A 71 -11.47 -8.77 7.28
C GLY A 71 -11.04 -8.71 5.81
N ILE A 72 -10.64 -7.55 5.29
CA ILE A 72 -10.27 -7.36 3.88
C ILE A 72 -8.74 -7.32 3.77
N HIS A 73 -8.19 -8.14 2.87
CA HIS A 73 -6.78 -8.08 2.49
C HIS A 73 -6.56 -6.92 1.51
N ILE A 74 -5.62 -6.04 1.84
CA ILE A 74 -5.25 -4.86 1.09
C ILE A 74 -3.77 -4.99 0.75
N TYR A 75 -3.43 -4.68 -0.48
CA TYR A 75 -2.09 -4.84 -1.03
C TYR A 75 -1.68 -3.53 -1.67
N SER A 76 -0.50 -3.03 -1.33
CA SER A 76 0.16 -1.96 -2.09
C SER A 76 1.31 -2.54 -2.86
N CYS A 77 1.43 -2.16 -4.13
CA CYS A 77 2.49 -2.58 -5.02
C CYS A 77 2.98 -1.38 -5.82
N TYR A 78 4.28 -1.12 -5.79
CA TYR A 78 4.91 -0.12 -6.63
C TYR A 78 5.91 -0.78 -7.58
N ALA A 79 5.64 -0.67 -8.88
CA ALA A 79 6.57 -1.04 -9.93
C ALA A 79 7.32 0.21 -10.41
N PRO A 80 8.61 0.40 -10.06
CA PRO A 80 9.32 1.60 -10.47
C PRO A 80 9.46 1.67 -12.00
N PRO A 81 9.43 2.86 -12.62
CA PRO A 81 9.64 3.01 -14.07
C PRO A 81 11.00 2.49 -14.55
N SER A 82 11.98 2.43 -13.65
CA SER A 82 13.30 1.86 -13.91
C SER A 82 13.36 0.33 -13.80
N ALA A 83 12.27 -0.33 -13.39
CA ALA A 83 12.22 -1.78 -13.28
C ALA A 83 12.49 -2.43 -14.64
N THR A 84 13.37 -3.41 -14.63
CA THR A 84 13.55 -4.34 -15.74
C THR A 84 12.30 -5.21 -15.91
N LEU A 85 12.13 -5.82 -17.08
CA LEU A 85 11.05 -6.78 -17.32
C LEU A 85 11.07 -7.92 -16.29
N VAL A 86 12.26 -8.40 -15.91
CA VAL A 86 12.41 -9.47 -14.91
C VAL A 86 11.95 -9.02 -13.53
N GLU A 87 12.27 -7.79 -13.11
CA GLU A 87 11.81 -7.24 -11.84
C GLU A 87 10.29 -7.01 -11.85
N TYR A 88 9.74 -6.55 -12.97
CA TYR A 88 8.29 -6.41 -13.15
C TYR A 88 7.58 -7.77 -13.09
N GLU A 89 8.15 -8.80 -13.74
CA GLU A 89 7.62 -10.16 -13.73
C GLU A 89 7.63 -10.79 -12.32
N ARG A 90 8.56 -10.40 -11.43
CA ARG A 90 8.55 -10.83 -10.03
C ARG A 90 7.36 -10.29 -9.23
N LEU A 91 6.78 -9.16 -9.66
CA LEU A 91 5.55 -8.63 -9.07
C LEU A 91 4.30 -9.43 -9.50
N LEU A 92 4.35 -10.20 -10.60
CA LEU A 92 3.21 -10.99 -11.09
C LEU A 92 2.85 -12.17 -10.17
N PRO A 93 3.80 -12.96 -9.62
CA PRO A 93 3.52 -13.93 -8.57
C PRO A 93 2.80 -13.36 -7.36
N LEU A 94 3.07 -12.10 -6.96
CA LEU A 94 2.34 -11.45 -5.88
C LEU A 94 0.85 -11.30 -6.23
N LEU A 95 0.53 -10.95 -7.48
CA LEU A 95 -0.86 -10.92 -7.98
C LEU A 95 -1.51 -12.31 -7.98
N PHE A 96 -0.76 -13.39 -8.25
CA PHE A 96 -1.27 -14.76 -8.15
C PHE A 96 -1.51 -15.19 -6.69
N TRP A 97 -0.58 -14.87 -5.78
CA TRP A 97 -0.76 -15.08 -4.34
C TRP A 97 -1.99 -14.34 -3.81
N MET A 98 -2.24 -13.11 -4.27
CA MET A 98 -3.45 -12.34 -3.95
C MET A 98 -4.73 -13.10 -4.33
N GLN A 99 -4.73 -13.88 -5.42
CA GLN A 99 -5.89 -14.67 -5.82
C GLN A 99 -6.08 -15.95 -4.99
N GLU A 100 -5.00 -16.62 -4.60
CA GLU A 100 -5.07 -17.85 -3.79
C GLU A 100 -5.46 -17.57 -2.33
N ASP A 101 -5.03 -16.45 -1.76
CA ASP A 101 -5.39 -16.02 -0.39
C ASP A 101 -6.89 -15.75 -0.25
N VAL A 102 -7.51 -15.14 -1.27
CA VAL A 102 -8.97 -14.87 -1.31
C VAL A 102 -9.79 -16.16 -1.27
N GLY A 103 -9.22 -17.29 -1.69
CA GLY A 103 -9.88 -18.60 -1.68
C GLY A 103 -9.84 -19.35 -0.34
N ARG A 104 -9.14 -18.82 0.68
CA ARG A 104 -8.90 -19.49 1.97
C ARG A 104 -9.58 -18.84 3.18
N SER A 105 -10.40 -17.81 2.97
CA SER A 105 -11.12 -17.08 4.03
C SER A 105 -12.44 -17.74 4.44
#